data_AF-A0A938GA65-F1
#
_entry.id   AF-A0A938GA65-F1
#
_cell.length_a   1.000
_cell.length_b   1.000
_cell.length_c   1.000
_cell.angle_alpha   90.00
_cell.angle_beta   90.00
_cell.angle_gamma   90.00
#
_symmetry.space_group_name_H-M   'P 1'
#
loop_
_entity.id
_entity.type
_entity.pdbx_description
1 polymer ?
#
loop_
_entity_poly.entity_id
_entity_poly.type
_entity_poly.pdbx_seq_one_letter_code
_entity_poly.pdbx_strand_id
1 'polypeptide(L)'
;SAAVLRADSRFVLEKSAPEISVGEDDFSDLWLVSAETSASPQEVSFMVDDGSGWRRVAVDDSAPYRGFISRESFADGATVRVAAVSRFADGSLSRSTIVSFANSR
;
A
#
# COMPACT_ATOMS: atom_id res chain seq x y z
N SER A 1 20.36 -38.21 -4.71
CA SER A 1 21.02 -37.18 -5.54
C SER A 1 20.19 -35.94 -5.61
N ALA A 2 20.79 -34.75 -5.51
CA ALA A 2 20.13 -33.47 -5.71
C ALA A 2 20.76 -32.76 -6.92
N ALA A 3 19.93 -32.20 -7.81
CA ALA A 3 20.39 -31.36 -8.90
C ALA A 3 20.32 -29.89 -8.44
N VAL A 4 21.44 -29.17 -8.57
CA VAL A 4 21.49 -27.72 -8.32
C VAL A 4 21.34 -27.02 -9.66
N LEU A 5 20.20 -26.36 -9.86
CA LEU A 5 20.00 -25.46 -10.99
C LEU A 5 20.67 -24.12 -10.66
N ARG A 6 21.58 -23.67 -11.52
CA ARG A 6 22.18 -22.34 -11.43
C ARG A 6 21.53 -21.45 -12.49
N ALA A 7 21.02 -20.29 -12.06
CA ALA A 7 20.59 -19.26 -12.98
C ALA A 7 21.81 -18.71 -13.75
N ASP A 8 21.70 -18.66 -15.06
CA ASP A 8 22.70 -18.15 -16.01
C ASP A 8 22.54 -16.64 -16.26
N SER A 9 21.41 -16.06 -15.87
CA SER A 9 21.08 -14.66 -16.07
C SER A 9 20.27 -14.07 -14.91
N ARG A 10 20.44 -12.76 -14.68
CA ARG A 10 19.61 -11.99 -13.74
C ARG A 10 18.44 -11.41 -14.51
N PHE A 11 17.22 -11.74 -14.10
CA PHE A 11 16.02 -11.08 -14.60
C PHE A 11 15.84 -9.75 -13.86
N VAL A 12 15.83 -8.63 -14.58
CA VAL A 12 15.53 -7.32 -14.00
C VAL A 12 14.02 -7.16 -13.99
N LEU A 13 13.42 -7.20 -12.80
CA LEU A 13 12.03 -6.78 -12.61
C LEU A 13 12.01 -5.25 -12.55
N GLU A 14 11.36 -4.61 -13.53
CA GLU A 14 11.12 -3.18 -13.47
C GLU A 14 10.14 -2.88 -12.34
N LYS A 15 10.58 -2.06 -11.39
CA LYS A 15 9.78 -1.64 -10.24
C LYS A 15 9.02 -0.39 -10.63
N SER A 16 7.71 -0.52 -10.83
CA SER A 16 6.82 0.63 -10.98
C SER A 16 6.34 1.14 -9.62
N ALA A 17 5.71 2.31 -9.62
CA ALA A 17 4.90 2.76 -8.51
C ALA A 17 3.76 1.76 -8.24
N PRO A 18 3.41 1.50 -6.97
CA PRO A 18 2.18 0.79 -6.67
C PRO A 18 0.96 1.59 -7.12
N GLU A 19 -0.08 0.90 -7.57
CA GLU A 19 -1.39 1.49 -7.83
C GLU A 19 -2.24 1.35 -6.58
N ILE A 20 -2.74 2.47 -6.06
CA ILE A 20 -3.51 2.52 -4.82
C ILE A 20 -5.00 2.69 -5.10
N SER A 21 -5.82 1.96 -4.36
CA SER A 21 -7.27 2.12 -4.32
C SER A 21 -7.76 2.25 -2.88
N VAL A 22 -8.85 2.99 -2.72
CA VAL A 22 -9.54 3.19 -1.44
C VAL A 22 -11.02 2.90 -1.68
N GLY A 23 -11.63 2.13 -0.79
CA GLY A 23 -13.05 1.78 -0.83
C GLY A 23 -13.56 1.39 0.55
N GLU A 24 -14.87 1.20 0.67
CA GLU A 24 -15.46 0.65 1.88
C GLU A 24 -15.10 -0.84 1.99
N ASP A 25 -14.86 -1.33 3.20
CA ASP A 25 -14.71 -2.76 3.44
C ASP A 25 -16.09 -3.44 3.51
N ASP A 26 -16.26 -4.57 2.83
CA ASP A 26 -17.56 -5.26 2.74
C ASP A 26 -18.02 -5.88 4.07
N PHE A 27 -17.10 -6.05 5.03
CA PHE A 27 -17.35 -6.81 6.27
C PHE A 27 -17.20 -5.96 7.54
N SER A 28 -16.90 -4.67 7.41
CA SER A 28 -16.71 -3.75 8.54
C SER A 28 -16.97 -2.30 8.15
N ASP A 29 -17.14 -1.43 9.13
CA ASP A 29 -17.30 0.02 8.90
C ASP A 29 -15.98 0.73 8.58
N LEU A 30 -14.93 0.00 8.23
CA LEU A 30 -13.60 0.53 7.94
C LEU A 30 -13.46 0.94 6.47
N TRP A 31 -12.55 1.87 6.21
CA TRP A 31 -12.03 2.08 4.87
C TRP A 31 -10.97 1.01 4.57
N LEU A 32 -11.15 0.28 3.48
CA LEU A 32 -10.15 -0.58 2.89
C LEU A 32 -9.25 0.25 1.95
N VAL A 33 -7.96 0.17 2.19
CA VAL A 33 -6.93 0.65 1.27
C VAL A 33 -6.19 -0.55 0.73
N SER A 34 -6.04 -0.64 -0.58
CA SER A 34 -5.29 -1.71 -1.24
C SER A 34 -4.25 -1.15 -2.20
N ALA A 35 -3.22 -1.96 -2.45
CA ALA A 35 -2.19 -1.63 -3.42
C ALA A 35 -1.88 -2.81 -4.34
N GLU A 36 -1.86 -2.54 -5.64
CA GLU A 36 -1.30 -3.45 -6.65
C GLU A 36 0.15 -3.05 -6.97
N THR A 37 1.01 -4.05 -7.18
CA THR A 37 2.45 -3.83 -7.37
C THR A 37 2.96 -4.61 -8.58
N SER A 38 3.83 -3.99 -9.39
CA SER A 38 4.44 -4.62 -10.59
C SER A 38 5.40 -5.77 -10.30
N ALA A 39 5.90 -5.85 -9.08
CA ALA A 39 6.75 -6.93 -8.59
C ALA A 39 6.31 -7.33 -7.18
N SER A 40 7.04 -8.25 -6.54
CA SER A 40 6.81 -8.64 -5.14
C SER A 40 7.70 -7.79 -4.22
N PRO A 41 7.22 -6.64 -3.71
CA PRO A 41 7.94 -5.96 -2.63
C PRO A 41 8.00 -6.86 -1.40
N GLN A 42 8.92 -6.56 -0.51
CA GLN A 42 9.00 -7.19 0.80
C GLN A 42 7.83 -6.77 1.69
N GLU A 43 7.42 -5.49 1.58
CA GLU A 43 6.31 -4.93 2.33
C GLU A 43 5.73 -3.71 1.59
N VAL A 44 4.46 -3.42 1.86
CA VAL A 44 3.78 -2.18 1.46
C VAL A 44 3.32 -1.46 2.72
N SER A 45 3.77 -0.22 2.90
CA SER A 45 3.27 0.69 3.93
C SER A 45 2.15 1.56 3.37
N PHE A 46 1.04 1.65 4.09
CA PHE A 46 -0.05 2.58 3.78
C PHE A 46 0.07 3.83 4.65
N MET A 47 0.03 4.99 4.02
CA MET A 47 0.23 6.31 4.63
C MET A 47 -1.04 7.16 4.44
N VAL A 48 -1.40 7.95 5.43
CA VAL A 48 -2.54 8.88 5.37
C VAL A 48 -2.14 10.28 5.82
N ASP A 49 -2.87 11.27 5.34
CA ASP A 49 -2.77 12.67 5.76
C ASP A 49 -4.16 13.34 5.64
N ASP A 50 -4.70 13.79 6.77
CA ASP A 50 -5.99 14.49 6.93
C ASP A 50 -5.83 16.01 7.11
N GLY A 51 -4.63 16.55 6.83
CA GLY A 51 -4.24 17.93 7.10
C GLY A 51 -3.32 18.10 8.32
N SER A 52 -3.18 17.06 9.15
CA SER A 52 -2.23 17.05 10.29
C SER A 52 -0.82 16.59 9.90
N GLY A 53 -0.62 16.11 8.66
CA GLY A 53 0.64 15.59 8.17
C GLY A 53 0.60 14.06 7.95
N TRP A 54 1.58 13.58 7.19
CA TRP A 54 1.66 12.17 6.81
C TRP A 54 1.99 11.26 7.99
N ARG A 55 1.18 10.22 8.18
CA ARG A 55 1.41 9.15 9.15
C ARG A 55 1.11 7.78 8.56
N ARG A 56 1.81 6.75 9.05
CA ARG A 56 1.57 5.37 8.64
C ARG A 56 0.34 4.81 9.36
N VAL A 57 -0.50 4.06 8.64
CA VAL A 57 -1.68 3.38 9.20
C VAL A 57 -1.55 1.88 9.22
N ALA A 58 -0.87 1.29 8.24
CA ALA A 58 -0.70 -0.14 8.12
C ALA A 58 0.59 -0.48 7.38
N VAL A 59 1.07 -1.70 7.59
CA VAL A 59 2.09 -2.37 6.79
C VAL A 59 1.57 -3.75 6.49
N ASP A 60 1.65 -4.18 5.24
CA ASP A 60 1.30 -5.53 4.82
C ASP A 60 2.45 -6.11 3.99
N ASP A 61 2.85 -7.33 4.31
CA ASP A 61 3.92 -8.08 3.63
C ASP A 61 3.36 -9.24 2.79
N SER A 62 2.03 -9.38 2.74
CA SER A 62 1.36 -10.53 2.15
C SER A 62 0.33 -10.09 1.10
N ALA A 63 0.63 -10.33 -0.17
CA ALA A 63 -0.31 -10.04 -1.24
C ALA A 63 -1.61 -10.87 -1.11
N PRO A 64 -2.81 -10.30 -1.36
CA PRO A 64 -3.06 -8.90 -1.76
C PRO A 64 -2.89 -7.91 -0.59
N TYR A 65 -2.08 -6.87 -0.83
CA TYR A 65 -1.69 -5.90 0.20
C TYR A 65 -2.85 -5.00 0.58
N ARG A 66 -3.17 -4.97 1.88
CA ARG A 66 -4.33 -4.26 2.41
C ARG A 66 -3.99 -3.52 3.70
N GLY A 67 -4.67 -2.39 3.89
CA GLY A 67 -4.69 -1.64 5.14
C GLY A 67 -6.11 -1.22 5.45
N PHE A 68 -6.45 -1.16 6.73
CA PHE A 68 -7.79 -0.78 7.18
C PHE A 68 -7.71 0.47 8.03
N ILE A 69 -8.60 1.43 7.78
CA ILE A 69 -8.61 2.71 8.49
C ILE A 69 -9.98 2.95 9.09
N SER A 70 -10.01 3.27 10.39
CA SER A 70 -11.25 3.64 11.06
C SER A 70 -11.74 5.01 10.60
N ARG A 71 -13.02 5.09 10.22
CA ARG A 71 -13.73 6.37 9.94
C ARG A 71 -13.69 7.33 11.11
N GLU A 72 -13.56 6.80 12.34
CA GLU A 72 -13.51 7.61 13.56
C GLU A 72 -12.16 8.30 13.78
N SER A 73 -11.14 7.91 13.02
CA SER A 73 -9.83 8.54 13.09
C SER A 73 -9.80 9.93 12.43
N PHE A 74 -10.87 10.33 11.76
CA PHE A 74 -10.96 11.57 11.00
C PHE A 74 -12.24 12.34 11.35
N ALA A 75 -12.20 13.66 11.21
CA ALA A 75 -13.40 14.47 11.34
C ALA A 75 -14.42 14.11 10.24
N ASP A 76 -15.70 14.33 10.52
CA ASP A 76 -16.74 14.18 9.51
C ASP A 76 -16.54 15.23 8.39
N GLY A 77 -16.66 14.78 7.14
CA GLY A 77 -16.39 15.60 5.95
C GLY A 77 -14.91 15.94 5.72
N ALA A 78 -13.97 15.39 6.51
CA ALA A 78 -12.55 15.62 6.30
C ALA A 78 -12.07 15.05 4.96
N THR A 79 -11.24 15.80 4.24
CA THR A 79 -10.53 15.26 3.08
C THR A 79 -9.31 14.49 3.55
N VAL A 80 -9.31 13.19 3.30
CA VAL A 80 -8.20 12.28 3.64
C VAL A 80 -7.40 11.97 2.37
N ARG A 81 -6.09 12.15 2.45
CA ARG A 81 -5.13 11.76 1.40
C ARG A 81 -4.47 10.44 1.78
N VAL A 82 -4.26 9.57 0.82
CA VAL A 82 -3.66 8.24 1.03
C VAL A 82 -2.58 7.97 -0.01
N ALA A 83 -1.51 7.30 0.41
CA ALA A 83 -0.46 6.79 -0.46
C ALA A 83 0.03 5.41 0.00
N ALA A 84 0.47 4.60 -0.94
CA ALA A 84 1.12 3.31 -0.71
C ALA A 84 2.61 3.45 -1.00
N VAL A 85 3.44 2.84 -0.17
CA VAL A 85 4.91 2.83 -0.31
C VAL A 85 5.38 1.39 -0.29
N SER A 86 5.80 0.90 -1.45
CA SER A 86 6.44 -0.41 -1.59
C SER A 86 7.90 -0.33 -1.20
N ARG A 87 8.36 -1.29 -0.40
CA ARG A 87 9.78 -1.50 -0.09
C ARG A 87 10.23 -2.82 -0.67
N PHE A 88 11.32 -2.80 -1.44
CA PHE A 88 11.88 -4.00 -2.06
C PHE A 88 13.04 -4.57 -1.24
N ALA A 89 13.41 -5.82 -1.53
CA ALA A 89 14.48 -6.53 -0.83
C ALA A 89 15.86 -5.85 -0.92
N ASP A 90 16.08 -5.01 -1.94
CA ASP A 90 17.31 -4.21 -2.07
C ASP A 90 17.23 -2.86 -1.33
N GLY A 91 16.17 -2.64 -0.55
CA GLY A 91 15.95 -1.42 0.23
C GLY A 91 15.38 -0.25 -0.57
N SER A 92 15.22 -0.38 -1.88
CA SER A 92 14.58 0.68 -2.68
C SER A 92 13.11 0.86 -2.29
N LEU A 93 12.65 2.10 -2.41
CA LEU A 93 11.27 2.49 -2.14
C LEU A 93 10.60 2.99 -3.41
N SER A 94 9.32 2.69 -3.56
CA SER A 94 8.47 3.20 -4.64
C SER A 94 7.13 3.64 -4.06
N ARG A 95 6.67 4.85 -4.38
CA ARG A 95 5.43 5.43 -3.85
C ARG A 95 4.39 5.52 -4.95
N SER A 96 3.13 5.22 -4.62
CA SER A 96 1.98 5.48 -5.47
C SER A 96 1.79 6.97 -5.76
N THR A 97 0.85 7.26 -6.66
CA THR A 97 0.13 8.54 -6.66
C THR A 97 -0.61 8.73 -5.34
N ILE A 98 -1.02 9.97 -5.05
CA ILE A 98 -1.85 10.27 -3.89
C ILE A 98 -3.31 10.23 -4.33
N VAL A 99 -4.13 9.44 -3.62
CA VAL A 99 -5.58 9.45 -3.76
C VAL A 99 -6.20 10.23 -2.62
N SER A 100 -7.20 11.04 -2.92
CA SER A 100 -7.96 11.81 -1.93
C SER A 100 -9.40 11.34 -1.93
N PHE A 101 -9.99 11.22 -0.75
CA PHE A 101 -11.41 10.94 -0.58
C PHE A 101 -11.96 11.74 0.62
N ALA A 102 -13.27 11.95 0.66
CA ALA A 102 -13.92 12.59 1.79
C ALA A 102 -14.36 11.51 2.80
N ASN A 103 -14.15 11.75 4.08
CA ASN A 103 -14.72 10.93 5.14
C ASN A 103 -16.21 11.25 5.29
N SER A 104 -17.05 10.70 4.41
CA SER A 104 -18.50 10.74 4.55
C SER A 104 -18.92 9.67 5.55
N ARG A 105 -19.24 10.10 6.77
CA ARG A 105 -19.90 9.25 7.76
C ARG A 105 -21.40 9.17 7.49
#